data_AF-A0A7S2IAJ6-F1
#
_entry.id   AF-A0A7S2IAJ6-F1
#
_cell.length_a   1.000
_cell.length_b   1.000
_cell.length_c   1.000
_cell.angle_alpha   90.00
_cell.angle_beta   90.00
_cell.angle_gamma   90.00
#
_symmetry.space_group_name_H-M   'P 1'
#
loop_
_entity.id
_entity.type
_entity.pdbx_description
1 polymer ?
#
loop_
_entity_poly.entity_id
_entity_poly.type
_entity_poly.pdbx_seq_one_letter_code
_entity_poly.pdbx_strand_id
1 'polypeptide(L)'
;PDWPPTDEEFYKAELAKQNLRKVSVQEWEWVPETDSKGCKKVYELSQFRGLFRASNGDLIDLRPKETCPCYQNFMKKDLPELYELLVKAFENQLEDLKNSKFTEAQFEQELKARLTHVRDKAYKAGEVAGTKRRKSI
;
A
#
# COMPACT_ATOMS: atom_id res chain seq x y z
N PRO A 1 -2.95 5.79 -1.66
CA PRO A 1 -1.48 5.80 -1.86
C PRO A 1 -1.07 4.36 -2.06
N ASP A 2 -0.05 4.11 -2.88
CA ASP A 2 0.35 2.73 -3.15
C ASP A 2 0.89 2.09 -1.88
N TRP A 3 0.47 0.84 -1.66
CA TRP A 3 0.99 0.01 -0.59
C TRP A 3 1.40 -1.34 -1.20
N PRO A 4 2.63 -1.81 -0.94
CA PRO A 4 3.64 -1.20 -0.08
C PRO A 4 4.29 0.06 -0.70
N PRO A 5 4.92 0.95 0.09
CA PRO A 5 5.66 2.09 -0.44
C PRO A 5 6.71 1.66 -1.47
N THR A 6 6.89 2.47 -2.50
CA THR A 6 7.92 2.24 -3.53
C THR A 6 9.23 2.96 -3.23
N ASP A 7 9.20 3.93 -2.31
CA ASP A 7 10.37 4.72 -1.89
C ASP A 7 11.50 3.83 -1.33
N GLU A 8 12.69 3.91 -1.93
CA GLU A 8 13.89 3.20 -1.47
C GLU A 8 14.41 3.79 -0.15
N GLU A 9 14.25 5.10 0.10
CA GLU A 9 14.78 5.73 1.31
C GLU A 9 14.05 5.23 2.57
N PHE A 10 12.74 5.00 2.46
CA PHE A 10 11.96 4.32 3.50
C PHE A 10 12.59 2.98 3.89
N TYR A 11 12.86 2.08 2.93
CA TYR A 11 13.43 0.76 3.25
C TYR A 11 14.88 0.82 3.69
N LYS A 12 15.69 1.75 3.17
CA LYS A 12 17.04 1.97 3.67
C LYS A 12 17.02 2.34 5.15
N ALA A 13 16.11 3.22 5.56
CA ALA A 13 15.94 3.60 6.96
C ALA A 13 15.47 2.41 7.82
N GLU A 14 14.49 1.63 7.36
CA GLU A 14 14.00 0.45 8.09
C GLU A 14 15.06 -0.66 8.24
N LEU A 15 15.87 -0.89 7.21
CA LEU A 15 16.99 -1.84 7.25
C LEU A 15 18.07 -1.38 8.25
N ALA A 16 18.41 -0.08 8.24
CA ALA A 16 19.39 0.49 9.15
C ALA A 16 18.98 0.33 10.62
N LYS A 17 17.68 0.51 10.94
CA LYS A 17 17.15 0.30 12.30
C LYS A 17 17.37 -1.13 12.82
N GLN A 18 17.50 -2.12 11.93
CA GLN A 18 17.68 -3.52 12.27
C GLN A 18 19.11 -4.03 12.04
N ASN A 19 20.07 -3.14 11.76
CA ASN A 19 21.44 -3.49 11.37
C ASN A 19 21.48 -4.48 10.18
N LEU A 20 20.67 -4.20 9.16
CA LEU A 20 20.59 -4.96 7.92
C LEU A 20 21.10 -4.13 6.75
N ARG A 21 21.65 -4.79 5.73
CA ARG A 21 22.05 -4.17 4.47
C ARG A 21 21.44 -4.93 3.29
N LYS A 22 20.74 -4.20 2.42
CA LYS A 22 20.24 -4.74 1.15
C LYS A 22 21.42 -5.03 0.22
N VAL A 23 21.44 -6.21 -0.37
CA VAL A 23 22.36 -6.61 -1.43
C VAL A 23 21.57 -7.12 -2.63
N SER A 24 22.18 -7.10 -3.80
CA SER A 24 21.57 -7.73 -4.98
C SER A 24 21.61 -9.26 -4.86
N VAL A 25 20.69 -9.93 -5.54
CA VAL A 25 20.68 -11.41 -5.61
C VAL A 25 21.95 -11.91 -6.31
N GLN A 26 22.47 -11.15 -7.28
CA GLN A 26 23.67 -11.49 -8.04
C GLN A 26 24.93 -11.49 -7.17
N GLU A 27 25.01 -10.57 -6.20
CA GLU A 27 26.15 -10.44 -5.30
C GLU A 27 26.02 -11.31 -4.04
N TRP A 28 24.84 -11.90 -3.81
CA TRP A 28 24.46 -12.60 -2.58
C TRP A 28 25.49 -13.63 -2.13
N GLU A 29 25.94 -14.49 -3.05
CA GLU A 29 26.90 -15.57 -2.75
C GLU A 29 28.32 -15.06 -2.49
N TRP A 30 28.66 -13.88 -3.01
CA TRP A 30 30.01 -13.35 -3.03
C TRP A 30 30.31 -12.41 -1.87
N VAL A 31 29.29 -11.71 -1.38
CA VAL A 31 29.46 -10.73 -0.31
C VAL A 31 29.46 -11.39 1.07
N PRO A 32 30.30 -10.92 2.02
CA PRO A 32 30.33 -11.44 3.37
C PRO A 32 28.97 -11.34 4.07
N GLU A 33 28.70 -12.25 4.99
CA GLU A 33 27.46 -12.27 5.76
C GLU A 33 27.23 -10.97 6.53
N THR A 34 28.29 -10.42 7.11
CA THR A 34 28.27 -9.17 7.87
C THR A 34 29.30 -8.21 7.27
N ASP A 35 28.93 -6.93 7.14
CA ASP A 35 29.87 -5.91 6.66
C ASP A 35 30.78 -5.35 7.78
N SER A 36 31.64 -4.40 7.43
CA SER A 36 32.54 -3.73 8.39
C SER A 36 31.83 -2.90 9.46
N LYS A 37 30.53 -2.62 9.30
CA LYS A 37 29.69 -1.89 10.25
C LYS A 37 28.85 -2.82 11.13
N GLY A 38 28.96 -4.14 10.95
CA GLY A 38 28.16 -5.12 11.68
C GLY A 38 26.78 -5.38 11.07
N CYS A 39 26.49 -4.87 9.87
CA CYS A 39 25.20 -5.06 9.22
C CYS A 39 25.14 -6.40 8.47
N LYS A 40 24.07 -7.18 8.73
CA LYS A 40 23.84 -8.48 8.07
C LYS A 40 23.26 -8.30 6.66
N LYS A 41 23.70 -9.11 5.71
CA LYS A 41 23.18 -9.08 4.34
C LYS A 41 21.76 -9.62 4.25
N VAL A 42 20.93 -8.92 3.49
CA VAL A 42 19.59 -9.38 3.08
C VAL A 42 19.37 -9.02 1.62
N TYR A 43 18.54 -9.77 0.90
CA TYR A 43 18.08 -9.37 -0.43
C TYR A 43 16.56 -9.23 -0.45
N GLU A 44 16.07 -8.33 -1.29
CA GLU A 44 14.64 -8.11 -1.46
C GLU A 44 14.04 -9.13 -2.44
N LEU A 45 12.86 -9.66 -2.11
CA LEU A 45 12.14 -10.53 -3.03
C LEU A 45 11.53 -9.68 -4.16
N SER A 46 11.91 -9.96 -5.40
CA SER A 46 11.54 -9.14 -6.58
C SER A 46 10.02 -8.94 -6.74
N GLN A 47 9.22 -9.94 -6.37
CA GLN A 47 7.76 -9.90 -6.46
C GLN A 47 7.08 -9.25 -5.25
N PHE A 48 7.81 -9.04 -4.15
CA PHE A 48 7.28 -8.57 -2.88
C PHE A 48 8.13 -7.43 -2.33
N ARG A 49 7.84 -6.22 -2.84
CA ARG A 49 8.46 -4.98 -2.36
C ARG A 49 8.38 -4.87 -0.83
N GLY A 50 9.51 -4.57 -0.20
CA GLY A 50 9.63 -4.45 1.25
C GLY A 50 9.71 -5.76 2.03
N LEU A 51 9.74 -6.92 1.34
CA LEU A 51 9.95 -8.23 1.94
C LEU A 51 11.35 -8.73 1.59
N PHE A 52 12.14 -9.02 2.62
CA PHE A 52 13.54 -9.38 2.50
C PHE A 52 13.78 -10.81 2.97
N ARG A 53 14.78 -11.47 2.39
CA ARG A 53 15.26 -12.76 2.86
C ARG A 53 16.67 -12.61 3.45
N ALA A 54 16.85 -13.18 4.64
CA ALA A 54 18.14 -13.32 5.31
C ALA A 54 18.82 -14.66 4.98
N SER A 55 20.11 -14.76 5.29
CA SER A 55 20.96 -15.95 5.08
C SER A 55 20.49 -17.21 5.80
N ASN A 56 19.88 -17.05 6.96
CA ASN A 56 19.28 -18.14 7.74
C ASN A 56 17.93 -18.62 7.19
N GLY A 57 17.44 -18.01 6.11
CA GLY A 57 16.16 -18.34 5.48
C GLY A 57 14.98 -17.53 6.00
N ASP A 58 15.15 -16.71 7.04
CA ASP A 58 14.09 -15.89 7.60
C ASP A 58 13.59 -14.83 6.61
N LEU A 59 12.29 -14.55 6.71
CA LEU A 59 11.64 -13.48 5.98
C LEU A 59 11.45 -12.27 6.88
N ILE A 60 11.99 -11.14 6.45
CA ILE A 60 11.95 -9.87 7.16
C ILE A 60 11.01 -8.94 6.41
N ASP A 61 9.81 -8.75 6.95
CA ASP A 61 8.78 -7.90 6.35
C ASP A 61 8.84 -6.49 6.92
N LEU A 62 9.39 -5.57 6.13
CA LEU A 62 9.53 -4.15 6.49
C LEU A 62 8.39 -3.28 5.94
N ARG A 63 7.34 -3.89 5.37
CA ARG A 63 6.19 -3.13 4.87
C ARG A 63 5.43 -2.50 6.05
N PRO A 64 5.03 -1.22 5.94
CA PRO A 64 4.41 -0.50 7.04
C PRO A 64 3.07 -1.14 7.42
N LYS A 65 2.97 -1.59 8.68
CA LYS A 65 1.80 -2.31 9.18
C LYS A 65 0.61 -1.40 9.42
N GLU A 66 0.84 -0.16 9.85
CA GLU A 66 -0.22 0.82 10.14
C GLU A 66 -0.96 1.32 8.89
N THR A 67 -0.31 1.28 7.73
CA THR A 67 -0.91 1.72 6.45
C THR A 67 -1.29 0.54 5.54
N CYS A 68 -1.14 -0.70 6.02
CA CYS A 68 -1.53 -1.90 5.30
C CYS A 68 -3.03 -1.86 4.98
N PRO A 69 -3.46 -2.10 3.72
CA PRO A 69 -4.86 -2.09 3.31
C PRO A 69 -5.59 -3.37 3.77
N CYS A 70 -5.69 -3.55 5.09
CA CYS A 70 -6.36 -4.68 5.71
C CYS A 70 -7.59 -4.23 6.49
N TYR A 71 -8.48 -5.18 6.77
CA TYR A 71 -9.71 -4.95 7.53
C TYR A 71 -9.46 -4.19 8.85
N GLN A 72 -8.45 -4.61 9.62
CA GLN A 72 -8.13 -3.99 10.90
C GLN A 72 -7.80 -2.50 10.77
N ASN A 73 -7.09 -2.09 9.71
CA ASN A 73 -6.76 -0.68 9.49
C ASN A 73 -7.93 0.10 8.89
N PHE A 74 -8.77 -0.53 8.07
CA PHE A 74 -9.99 0.12 7.57
C PHE A 74 -11.00 0.39 8.69
N MET A 75 -11.14 -0.51 9.66
CA MET A 75 -12.03 -0.30 10.81
C MET A 75 -11.61 0.87 11.72
N LYS A 76 -10.37 1.36 11.60
CA LYS A 76 -9.89 2.55 12.32
C LYS A 76 -10.27 3.87 11.63
N LYS A 77 -10.71 3.82 10.36
CA LYS A 77 -11.04 5.01 9.55
C LYS A 77 -12.49 5.44 9.78
N ASP A 78 -12.76 6.72 9.61
CA ASP A 78 -14.14 7.19 9.64
C ASP A 78 -14.88 6.86 8.34
N LEU A 79 -16.21 6.90 8.40
CA LEU A 79 -17.05 6.51 7.26
C LEU A 79 -16.84 7.42 6.02
N PRO A 80 -16.74 8.76 6.15
CA PRO A 80 -16.36 9.62 5.03
C PRO A 80 -15.05 9.21 4.35
N GLU A 81 -13.98 8.98 5.13
CA GLU A 81 -12.68 8.56 4.60
C GLU A 81 -12.77 7.22 3.86
N LEU A 82 -13.55 6.26 4.39
CA LEU A 82 -13.77 4.98 3.72
C LEU A 82 -14.49 5.15 2.37
N TYR A 83 -15.47 6.05 2.28
CA TYR A 83 -16.13 6.32 1.01
C TYR A 83 -15.19 7.02 0.01
N GLU A 84 -14.37 7.98 0.45
CA GLU A 84 -13.37 8.63 -0.41
C GLU A 84 -12.36 7.62 -0.97
N LEU A 85 -11.89 6.68 -0.13
CA LEU A 85 -11.02 5.59 -0.57
C LEU A 85 -11.68 4.72 -1.64
N LEU A 86 -12.97 4.41 -1.46
CA LEU A 86 -13.73 3.59 -2.41
C LEU A 86 -13.99 4.32 -3.73
N VAL A 87 -14.28 5.64 -3.69
CA VAL A 87 -14.37 6.49 -4.89
C VAL A 87 -13.06 6.42 -5.67
N LYS A 88 -11.93 6.67 -5.00
CA LYS A 88 -10.61 6.64 -5.64
C LYS A 88 -10.27 5.27 -6.22
N ALA A 89 -10.66 4.20 -5.55
CA ALA A 89 -10.46 2.84 -6.06
C ALA A 89 -11.22 2.60 -7.37
N PHE A 90 -12.49 3.02 -7.45
CA PHE A 90 -13.28 2.89 -8.67
C PHE A 90 -12.77 3.79 -9.81
N GLU A 91 -12.31 5.00 -9.50
CA GLU A 91 -11.69 5.90 -10.48
C GLU A 91 -10.42 5.28 -11.08
N ASN A 92 -9.56 4.71 -10.24
CA ASN A 92 -8.35 4.01 -10.69
C ASN A 92 -8.70 2.78 -11.54
N GLN A 93 -9.68 1.98 -11.13
CA GLN A 93 -10.14 0.82 -11.91
C GLN A 93 -10.65 1.21 -13.30
N LEU A 94 -11.37 2.32 -13.40
CA LEU A 94 -11.82 2.86 -14.68
C LEU A 94 -10.67 3.37 -15.54
N GLU A 95 -9.63 3.96 -14.93
CA GLU A 95 -8.42 4.40 -15.64
C GLU A 95 -7.62 3.19 -16.16
N ASP A 96 -7.43 2.17 -15.34
CA ASP A 96 -6.76 0.92 -15.73
C ASP A 96 -7.50 0.23 -16.87
N LEU A 97 -8.84 0.27 -16.86
CA LEU A 97 -9.67 -0.33 -17.89
C LEU A 97 -9.46 0.29 -19.27
N LYS A 98 -9.13 1.60 -19.35
CA LYS A 98 -8.80 2.26 -20.62
C LYS A 98 -7.55 1.68 -21.28
N ASN A 99 -6.66 1.10 -20.47
CA ASN A 99 -5.43 0.46 -20.93
C ASN A 99 -5.60 -1.05 -21.19
N SER A 100 -6.83 -1.58 -21.03
CA SER A 100 -7.12 -2.98 -21.30
C SER A 100 -6.96 -3.32 -22.78
N LYS A 101 -6.44 -4.52 -23.06
CA LYS A 101 -6.37 -5.07 -24.43
C LYS A 101 -7.72 -5.59 -24.92
N PHE A 102 -8.70 -5.71 -24.03
CA PHE A 102 -10.00 -6.30 -24.30
C PHE A 102 -11.11 -5.25 -24.18
N THR A 103 -12.18 -5.46 -24.94
CA THR A 103 -13.39 -4.62 -24.84
C THR A 103 -14.21 -5.05 -23.63
N GLU A 104 -14.15 -4.24 -22.57
CA GLU A 104 -14.76 -4.53 -21.26
C GLU A 104 -16.01 -3.64 -21.00
N ALA A 105 -16.83 -3.41 -22.02
CA ALA A 105 -17.91 -2.42 -21.97
C ALA A 105 -18.95 -2.67 -20.86
N GLN A 106 -19.30 -3.94 -20.60
CA GLN A 106 -20.22 -4.29 -19.51
C GLN A 106 -19.61 -3.97 -18.14
N PHE A 107 -18.34 -4.30 -17.95
CA PHE A 107 -17.63 -4.04 -16.71
C PHE A 107 -17.43 -2.54 -16.48
N GLU A 108 -17.14 -1.77 -17.54
CA GLU A 108 -17.06 -0.31 -17.47
C GLU A 108 -18.38 0.32 -17.00
N GLN A 109 -19.52 -0.13 -17.54
CA GLN A 109 -20.84 0.34 -17.12
C GLN A 109 -21.11 0.00 -15.65
N GLU A 110 -20.76 -1.20 -15.22
CA GLU A 110 -20.91 -1.62 -13.83
C GLU A 110 -20.06 -0.75 -12.87
N LEU A 111 -18.79 -0.52 -13.20
CA LEU A 111 -17.90 0.34 -12.42
C LEU A 111 -18.43 1.77 -12.34
N LYS A 112 -18.94 2.33 -13.45
CA LYS A 112 -19.58 3.66 -13.47
C LYS A 112 -20.81 3.73 -12.55
N ALA A 113 -21.67 2.71 -12.57
CA ALA A 113 -22.84 2.66 -11.71
C ALA A 113 -22.45 2.59 -10.22
N ARG A 114 -21.47 1.74 -9.88
CA ARG A 114 -20.93 1.63 -8.53
C ARG A 114 -20.28 2.93 -8.06
N LEU A 115 -19.48 3.59 -8.91
CA LEU A 115 -18.86 4.88 -8.62
C LEU A 115 -19.89 5.96 -8.30
N THR A 116 -20.95 6.08 -9.11
CA THR A 116 -22.04 7.03 -8.84
C THR A 116 -22.70 6.76 -7.49
N HIS A 117 -23.04 5.50 -7.21
CA HIS A 117 -23.64 5.11 -5.93
C HIS A 117 -22.76 5.50 -4.73
N VAL A 118 -21.45 5.25 -4.83
CA VAL A 118 -20.51 5.55 -3.75
C VAL A 118 -20.30 7.05 -3.59
N ARG A 119 -20.26 7.84 -4.68
CA ARG A 119 -20.20 9.30 -4.61
C ARG A 119 -21.39 9.91 -3.87
N ASP A 120 -22.60 9.40 -4.12
CA ASP A 120 -23.80 9.84 -3.39
C ASP A 120 -23.70 9.54 -1.89
N LYS A 121 -23.13 8.37 -1.53
CA LYS A 121 -22.90 7.99 -0.14
C LYS A 121 -21.82 8.85 0.52
N ALA A 122 -20.73 9.14 -0.20
CA ALA A 122 -19.64 10.01 0.26
C ALA A 122 -20.17 11.42 0.59
N TYR A 123 -20.97 12.00 -0.33
CA TYR A 123 -21.59 13.30 -0.14
C TYR A 123 -22.45 13.34 1.13
N LYS A 124 -23.35 12.37 1.29
CA LYS A 124 -24.22 12.27 2.48
C LYS A 124 -23.42 12.09 3.78
N ALA A 125 -22.36 11.29 3.75
CA ALA A 125 -21.50 11.09 4.92
C ALA A 125 -20.75 12.38 5.31
N GLY A 126 -20.28 13.14 4.32
CA GLY A 126 -19.63 14.44 4.52
C GLY A 126 -20.56 15.49 5.16
N GLU A 127 -21.82 15.58 4.71
CA GLU A 127 -22.80 16.51 5.30
C GLU A 127 -23.11 16.19 6.77
N VAL A 128 -23.26 14.89 7.10
CA VAL A 128 -23.51 14.44 8.47
C VAL A 128 -22.31 14.75 9.38
N ALA A 129 -21.09 14.54 8.90
CA ALA A 129 -19.87 14.86 9.64
C ALA A 129 -19.71 16.36 9.88
N GLY A 130 -19.97 17.19 8.86
CA GLY A 130 -19.94 18.65 8.96
C GLY A 130 -20.99 19.21 9.93
N THR A 131 -22.19 18.62 9.94
CA THR A 131 -23.28 19.00 10.85
C THR A 131 -22.97 18.65 12.31
N LYS A 132 -22.32 17.50 12.57
CA LYS A 132 -21.87 17.13 13.93
C LYS A 132 -20.82 18.09 14.47
N ARG A 133 -19.84 18.50 13.64
CA ARG A 133 -18.79 19.46 14.07
C ARG A 133 -19.36 20.84 14.42
N ARG A 134 -20.40 21.30 13.74
CA ARG A 134 -21.07 22.60 14.03
C ARG A 134 -21.90 22.63 15.31
N LYS A 135 -22.30 21.47 15.85
CA LYS A 135 -23.10 21.38 17.09
C LYS A 135 -22.25 21.21 18.36
N SER A 136 -20.94 21.01 18.22
CA SER A 136 -20.01 20.78 19.33
C SER A 136 -19.15 22.02 19.68
N ILE A 137 -19.52 23.19 19.15
CA ILE A 137 -18.93 24.50 19.45
C ILE A 137 -20.03 25.33 20.11
#